data_AF-A0A534Q2U3-F1
#
_entry.id   AF-A0A534Q2U3-F1
#
_cell.length_a   1.000
_cell.length_b   1.000
_cell.length_c   1.000
_cell.angle_alpha   90.00
_cell.angle_beta   90.00
_cell.angle_gamma   90.00
#
_symmetry.space_group_name_H-M   'P 1'
#
loop_
_entity.id
_entity.type
_entity.pdbx_description
1 polymer ?
#
loop_
_entity_poly.entity_id
_entity_poly.type
_entity_poly.pdbx_seq_one_letter_code
_entity_poly.pdbx_strand_id
1 'polypeptide(L)'
;MIEAEREDGQRLLALNEVFIGHQSHQSARYRLRVGGDEERQSSSGLICATGTGGTGWALSIARQRNLAEQLPAPEENRGAWFVREPFPSIHTKVSLDHGEISRASGLEVLSEMAEGGLAFADGIENDRIEFADGQTLRVRLAERKLALVVEVARATTRDRRSNRSAGSRNRGPSATRTLTRFLDPDAEPWHNGRAGGTPA
;
A
#
# COMPACT_ATOMS: atom_id res chain seq x y z
N MET A 1 6.51 1.72 10.30
CA MET A 1 5.46 0.70 10.43
C MET A 1 4.17 1.39 10.83
N ILE A 2 3.04 0.79 10.49
CA ILE A 2 1.71 1.27 10.86
C ILE A 2 1.09 0.30 11.87
N GLU A 3 0.32 0.82 12.81
CA GLU A 3 -0.34 0.05 13.86
C GLU A 3 -1.85 0.29 13.78
N ALA A 4 -2.62 -0.78 13.91
CA ALA A 4 -4.05 -0.73 14.16
C ALA A 4 -4.33 -1.32 15.55
N GLU A 5 -4.91 -0.51 16.42
CA GLU A 5 -5.20 -0.85 17.81
C GLU A 5 -6.70 -0.81 18.05
N ARG A 6 -7.28 -1.93 18.50
CA ARG A 6 -8.68 -1.99 18.93
C ARG A 6 -8.78 -1.47 20.37
N GLU A 7 -9.94 -0.94 20.73
CA GLU A 7 -10.22 -0.38 22.06
C GLU A 7 -9.94 -1.31 23.25
N ASP A 8 -9.90 -2.64 23.04
CA ASP A 8 -9.55 -3.64 24.05
C ASP A 8 -8.04 -3.92 24.15
N GLY A 9 -7.21 -3.20 23.39
CA GLY A 9 -5.76 -3.27 23.41
C GLY A 9 -5.14 -4.29 22.43
N GLN A 10 -5.95 -5.03 21.66
CA GLN A 10 -5.43 -5.86 20.59
C GLN A 10 -4.80 -5.00 19.50
N ARG A 11 -3.65 -5.44 18.98
CA ARG A 11 -2.83 -4.64 18.06
C ARG A 11 -2.34 -5.47 16.89
N LEU A 12 -2.45 -4.90 15.71
CA LEU A 12 -1.75 -5.34 14.50
C LEU A 12 -0.65 -4.35 14.20
N LEU A 13 0.52 -4.87 13.83
CA LEU A 13 1.66 -4.08 13.40
C LEU A 13 2.06 -4.51 12.00
N ALA A 14 2.02 -3.58 11.05
CA ALA A 14 2.31 -3.85 9.66
C ALA A 14 3.55 -3.07 9.19
N LEU A 15 4.38 -3.74 8.40
CA LEU A 15 5.44 -3.08 7.66
C LEU A 15 4.86 -2.23 6.53
N ASN A 16 3.96 -2.81 5.74
CA ASN A 16 3.43 -2.22 4.53
C ASN A 16 2.05 -1.61 4.76
N GLU A 17 1.05 -2.42 5.12
CA GLU A 17 -0.31 -1.93 5.27
C GLU A 17 -1.18 -2.72 6.23
N VAL A 18 -2.23 -2.06 6.73
CA VAL A 18 -3.38 -2.69 7.37
C VAL A 18 -4.59 -2.55 6.45
N PHE A 19 -5.27 -3.66 6.21
CA PHE A 19 -6.62 -3.67 5.65
C PHE A 19 -7.65 -3.66 6.79
N ILE A 20 -8.73 -2.90 6.62
CA ILE A 20 -9.90 -2.92 7.50
C ILE A 20 -11.14 -3.04 6.62
N GLY A 21 -11.98 -4.04 6.84
CA GLY A 21 -13.17 -4.23 6.03
C GLY A 21 -13.93 -5.49 6.38
N HIS A 22 -14.70 -6.00 5.42
CA HIS A 22 -15.42 -7.25 5.57
C HIS A 22 -14.59 -8.42 5.05
N GLN A 23 -14.71 -9.60 5.69
CA GLN A 23 -13.98 -10.83 5.34
C GLN A 23 -14.37 -11.47 4.00
N SER A 24 -15.45 -10.97 3.39
CA SER A 24 -15.99 -11.46 2.12
C SER A 24 -16.38 -10.27 1.25
N HIS A 25 -16.95 -10.52 0.06
CA HIS A 25 -17.34 -9.49 -0.91
C HIS A 25 -18.55 -8.61 -0.49
N GLN A 26 -18.91 -8.58 0.79
CA GLN A 26 -19.92 -7.65 1.31
C GLN A 26 -19.30 -6.26 1.53
N SER A 27 -20.13 -5.22 1.51
CA SER A 27 -19.66 -3.87 1.82
C SER A 27 -19.28 -3.74 3.28
N ALA A 28 -18.08 -3.20 3.53
CA ALA A 28 -17.70 -2.72 4.85
C ALA A 28 -18.51 -1.46 5.17
N ARG A 29 -19.11 -1.43 6.36
CA ARG A 29 -19.89 -0.28 6.87
C ARG A 29 -19.26 0.23 8.15
N TYR A 30 -18.94 1.52 8.20
CA TYR A 30 -18.22 2.09 9.33
C TYR A 30 -18.40 3.61 9.39
N ARG A 31 -18.18 4.19 10.57
CA ARG A 31 -17.92 5.64 10.72
C ARG A 31 -16.40 5.86 10.71
N LEU A 32 -15.94 6.73 9.82
CA LEU A 32 -14.55 7.14 9.70
C LEU A 32 -14.39 8.54 10.30
N ARG A 33 -13.46 8.68 11.26
CA ARG A 33 -13.11 9.97 11.87
C ARG A 33 -11.66 10.32 11.57
N VAL A 34 -11.44 11.52 11.05
CA VAL A 34 -10.12 12.05 10.71
C VAL A 34 -10.10 13.56 10.97
N GLY A 35 -9.14 14.05 11.76
CA GLY A 35 -8.94 15.50 11.93
C GLY A 35 -10.14 16.28 12.50
N GLY A 36 -11.09 15.61 13.17
CA GLY A 36 -12.32 16.20 13.68
C GLY A 36 -13.53 16.06 12.75
N ASP A 37 -13.31 15.70 11.49
CA ASP A 37 -14.38 15.32 10.56
C ASP A 37 -14.82 13.88 10.81
N GLU A 38 -16.11 13.62 10.60
CA GLU A 38 -16.70 12.27 10.67
C GLU A 38 -17.55 12.02 9.43
N GLU A 39 -17.39 10.84 8.84
CA GLU A 39 -18.18 10.38 7.71
C GLU A 39 -18.63 8.93 7.86
N ARG A 40 -19.89 8.65 7.56
CA ARG A 40 -20.40 7.29 7.43
C ARG A 40 -20.07 6.73 6.05
N GLN A 41 -19.40 5.59 6.03
CA GLN A 41 -18.88 4.93 4.83
C GLN A 41 -19.58 3.60 4.57
N SER A 42 -19.75 3.30 3.28
CA SER A 42 -20.01 1.96 2.76
C SER A 42 -19.06 1.74 1.60
N SER A 43 -18.18 0.75 1.68
CA SER A 43 -17.05 0.62 0.74
C SER A 43 -16.53 -0.81 0.67
N SER A 44 -15.50 -1.05 -0.14
CA SER A 44 -14.72 -2.30 -0.17
C SER A 44 -13.63 -2.35 0.92
N GLY A 45 -13.71 -1.47 1.93
CA GLY A 45 -12.79 -1.38 3.06
C GLY A 45 -11.78 -0.24 2.97
N LEU A 46 -10.88 -0.17 3.94
CA LEU A 46 -9.78 0.79 4.06
C LEU A 46 -8.44 0.10 3.83
N ILE A 47 -7.52 0.84 3.22
CA ILE A 47 -6.09 0.51 3.20
C ILE A 47 -5.34 1.64 3.86
N CYS A 48 -4.58 1.30 4.89
CA CYS A 48 -3.71 2.21 5.62
C CYS A 48 -2.28 1.74 5.44
N ALA A 49 -1.47 2.47 4.70
CA ALA A 49 -0.14 2.06 4.27
C ALA A 49 0.97 2.98 4.78
N THR A 50 2.15 2.42 5.00
CA THR A 50 3.40 3.15 5.23
C THR A 50 4.06 3.55 3.91
N GLY A 51 5.17 4.29 3.98
CA GLY A 51 6.00 4.53 2.80
C GLY A 51 6.54 3.26 2.13
N THR A 52 6.87 2.20 2.88
CA THR A 52 7.29 0.92 2.29
C THR A 52 6.11 0.23 1.59
N GLY A 53 4.89 0.35 2.15
CA GLY A 53 3.64 -0.12 1.53
C GLY A 53 3.18 0.70 0.32
N GLY A 54 3.79 1.87 0.08
CA GLY A 54 3.54 2.74 -1.08
C GLY A 54 3.90 2.12 -2.44
N THR A 55 4.39 0.88 -2.46
CA THR A 55 4.66 0.10 -3.68
C THR A 55 3.65 -1.04 -3.93
N GLY A 56 2.75 -1.31 -2.97
CA GLY A 56 1.77 -2.41 -3.00
C GLY A 56 0.35 -1.96 -3.39
N TRP A 57 -0.66 -2.37 -2.59
CA TRP A 57 -2.07 -2.01 -2.83
C TRP A 57 -2.29 -0.51 -2.88
N ALA A 58 -1.62 0.25 -2.00
CA ALA A 58 -1.68 1.71 -1.97
C ALA A 58 -1.26 2.32 -3.32
N LEU A 59 -0.21 1.80 -3.96
CA LEU A 59 0.21 2.27 -5.29
C LEU A 59 -0.85 2.06 -6.36
N SER A 60 -1.50 0.90 -6.34
CA SER A 60 -2.55 0.55 -7.31
C SER A 60 -3.75 1.49 -7.18
N ILE A 61 -4.21 1.72 -5.95
CA ILE A 61 -5.31 2.65 -5.66
C ILE A 61 -4.92 4.08 -6.04
N ALA A 62 -3.74 4.53 -5.61
CA ALA A 62 -3.27 5.89 -5.87
C ALA A 62 -3.11 6.17 -7.37
N ARG A 63 -2.58 5.21 -8.15
CA ARG A 63 -2.45 5.35 -9.62
C ARG A 63 -3.81 5.49 -10.30
N GLN A 64 -4.79 4.66 -9.94
CA GLN A 64 -6.15 4.75 -10.49
C GLN A 64 -6.82 6.09 -10.20
N ARG A 65 -6.41 6.76 -9.10
CA ARG A 65 -6.95 8.06 -8.67
C ARG A 65 -6.06 9.25 -9.01
N ASN A 66 -4.94 9.06 -9.72
CA ASN A 66 -3.94 10.10 -9.98
C ASN A 66 -3.34 10.75 -8.69
N LEU A 67 -3.15 9.96 -7.64
CA LEU A 67 -2.60 10.37 -6.34
C LEU A 67 -1.21 9.79 -6.05
N ALA A 68 -0.55 9.17 -7.04
CA ALA A 68 0.71 8.45 -6.80
C ALA A 68 1.82 9.34 -6.23
N GLU A 69 1.84 10.63 -6.58
CA GLU A 69 2.81 11.61 -6.06
C GLU A 69 2.57 11.98 -4.58
N GLN A 70 1.39 11.67 -4.05
CA GLN A 70 1.05 11.92 -2.64
C GLN A 70 1.49 10.77 -1.72
N LEU A 71 1.88 9.63 -2.28
CA LEU A 71 2.36 8.50 -1.48
C LEU A 71 3.71 8.84 -0.83
N PRO A 72 3.89 8.49 0.44
CA PRO A 72 5.15 8.71 1.13
C PRO A 72 6.24 7.77 0.59
N ALA A 73 7.47 8.26 0.52
CA ALA A 73 8.64 7.43 0.30
C ALA A 73 8.91 6.52 1.52
N PRO A 74 9.62 5.39 1.34
CA PRO A 74 9.89 4.41 2.41
C PRO A 74 10.50 4.99 3.70
N GLU A 75 11.31 6.04 3.58
CA GLU A 75 12.04 6.67 4.69
C GLU A 75 11.21 7.74 5.44
N GLU A 76 10.07 8.15 4.90
CA GLU A 76 9.29 9.23 5.47
C GLU A 76 8.52 8.79 6.73
N ASN A 77 8.42 9.69 7.72
CA ASN A 77 7.66 9.44 8.96
C ASN A 77 6.17 9.79 8.79
N ARG A 78 5.58 9.39 7.67
CA ARG A 78 4.14 9.48 7.37
C ARG A 78 3.68 8.26 6.59
N GLY A 79 2.38 8.00 6.65
CA GLY A 79 1.67 6.97 5.92
C GLY A 79 0.55 7.60 5.09
N ALA A 80 -0.15 6.79 4.31
CA ALA A 80 -1.32 7.19 3.56
C ALA A 80 -2.49 6.24 3.87
N TRP A 81 -3.71 6.73 3.72
CA TRP A 81 -4.90 5.90 3.79
C TRP A 81 -5.82 6.14 2.61
N PHE A 82 -6.57 5.10 2.24
CA PHE A 82 -7.52 5.12 1.15
C PHE A 82 -8.75 4.29 1.50
N VAL A 83 -9.94 4.87 1.33
CA VAL A 83 -11.19 4.11 1.24
C VAL A 83 -11.25 3.47 -0.13
N ARG A 84 -11.39 2.14 -0.21
CA ARG A 84 -11.53 1.40 -1.46
C ARG A 84 -12.96 1.43 -1.94
N GLU A 85 -13.18 1.86 -3.18
CA GLU A 85 -14.50 1.82 -3.85
C GLU A 85 -15.63 2.39 -2.97
N PRO A 86 -15.51 3.65 -2.49
CA PRO A 86 -16.54 4.26 -1.64
C PRO A 86 -17.87 4.38 -2.41
N PHE A 87 -18.97 3.99 -1.77
CA PHE A 87 -20.29 3.98 -2.39
C PHE A 87 -21.14 5.17 -1.87
N PRO A 88 -21.53 6.11 -2.76
CA PRO A 88 -22.41 7.22 -2.39
C PRO A 88 -23.85 6.73 -2.24
N SER A 89 -24.53 7.13 -1.17
CA SER A 89 -25.95 6.83 -0.96
C SER A 89 -26.66 7.93 -0.17
N ILE A 90 -27.95 7.74 0.11
CA ILE A 90 -28.69 8.64 1.02
C ILE A 90 -28.17 8.59 2.48
N HIS A 91 -27.37 7.57 2.83
CA HIS A 91 -26.84 7.37 4.19
C HIS A 91 -25.31 7.44 4.27
N THR A 92 -24.60 7.46 3.14
CA THR A 92 -23.13 7.41 3.07
C THR A 92 -22.60 8.45 2.12
N LYS A 93 -21.41 8.95 2.43
CA LYS A 93 -20.73 9.97 1.64
C LYS A 93 -19.37 9.44 1.18
N VAL A 94 -18.69 10.23 0.36
CA VAL A 94 -17.41 9.88 -0.27
C VAL A 94 -16.41 11.03 -0.18
N SER A 95 -16.60 11.95 0.78
CA SER A 95 -15.75 13.13 0.94
C SER A 95 -14.48 12.83 1.75
N LEU A 96 -14.52 11.83 2.63
CA LEU A 96 -13.35 11.34 3.36
C LEU A 96 -12.89 9.99 2.77
N ASP A 97 -12.23 10.02 1.60
CA ASP A 97 -11.87 8.82 0.85
C ASP A 97 -10.35 8.56 0.71
N HIS A 98 -9.50 9.52 1.05
CA HIS A 98 -8.05 9.36 1.17
C HIS A 98 -7.41 10.43 2.06
N GLY A 99 -6.19 10.20 2.52
CA GLY A 99 -5.41 11.20 3.25
C GLY A 99 -4.11 10.65 3.84
N GLU A 100 -3.52 11.44 4.75
CA GLU A 100 -2.23 11.12 5.40
C GLU A 100 -2.44 10.51 6.81
N ILE A 101 -1.51 9.65 7.23
CA ILE A 101 -1.37 9.14 8.60
C ILE A 101 -0.02 9.57 9.16
N SER A 102 0.01 10.01 10.41
CA SER A 102 1.23 10.26 11.17
C SER A 102 1.16 9.59 12.54
N ARG A 103 2.09 9.91 13.44
CA ARG A 103 2.02 9.48 14.85
C ARG A 103 1.00 10.31 15.65
N ALA A 104 0.83 11.58 15.29
CA ALA A 104 -0.02 12.53 16.02
C ALA A 104 -1.44 12.59 15.48
N SER A 105 -1.62 12.27 14.20
CA SER A 105 -2.90 12.28 13.50
C SER A 105 -3.07 10.97 12.76
N GLY A 106 -4.20 10.30 12.97
CA GLY A 106 -4.51 8.99 12.40
C GLY A 106 -6.00 8.84 12.15
N LEU A 107 -6.44 7.60 11.98
CA LEU A 107 -7.84 7.27 11.77
C LEU A 107 -8.45 6.72 13.06
N GLU A 108 -9.69 7.07 13.32
CA GLU A 108 -10.56 6.29 14.19
C GLU A 108 -11.69 5.72 13.33
N VAL A 109 -11.81 4.39 13.34
CA VAL A 109 -12.80 3.65 12.56
C VAL A 109 -13.72 2.96 13.54
N LEU A 110 -15.00 3.28 13.50
CA LEU A 110 -16.04 2.62 14.29
C LEU A 110 -16.82 1.69 13.37
N SER A 111 -16.80 0.39 13.68
CA SER A 111 -17.51 -0.62 12.88
C SER A 111 -19.01 -0.44 12.99
N GLU A 112 -19.68 -0.59 11.86
CA GLU A 112 -21.14 -0.80 11.76
C GLU A 112 -21.44 -2.10 10.99
N MET A 113 -20.50 -3.05 11.00
CA MET A 113 -20.65 -4.34 10.37
C MET A 113 -21.22 -5.33 11.39
N ALA A 114 -22.46 -5.78 11.15
CA ALA A 114 -23.13 -6.73 12.04
C ALA A 114 -22.36 -8.05 12.17
N GLU A 115 -21.68 -8.49 11.10
CA GLU A 115 -20.86 -9.68 11.06
C GLU A 115 -19.67 -9.49 10.12
N GLY A 116 -18.67 -10.36 10.24
CA GLY A 116 -17.57 -10.49 9.27
C GLY A 116 -16.63 -9.30 9.14
N GLY A 117 -16.77 -8.26 9.97
CA GLY A 117 -15.81 -7.17 10.03
C GLY A 117 -14.49 -7.63 10.61
N LEU A 118 -13.37 -7.24 9.99
CA LEU A 118 -12.03 -7.58 10.44
C LEU A 118 -10.98 -6.51 10.07
N ALA A 119 -9.81 -6.64 10.65
CA ALA A 119 -8.58 -6.03 10.18
C ALA A 119 -7.43 -7.04 10.14
N PHE A 120 -6.55 -6.95 9.15
CA PHE A 120 -5.32 -7.75 9.07
C PHE A 120 -4.15 -6.92 8.54
N ALA A 121 -2.93 -7.35 8.82
CA ALA A 121 -1.69 -6.68 8.43
C ALA A 121 -0.93 -7.46 7.34
N ASP A 122 -0.31 -6.73 6.40
CA ASP A 122 0.65 -7.26 5.41
C ASP A 122 0.14 -8.47 4.59
N GLY A 123 -1.17 -8.56 4.37
CA GLY A 123 -1.80 -9.68 3.65
C GLY A 123 -1.91 -10.99 4.45
N ILE A 124 -1.64 -10.99 5.75
CA ILE A 124 -1.69 -12.18 6.61
C ILE A 124 -3.09 -12.33 7.21
N GLU A 125 -4.06 -12.80 6.42
CA GLU A 125 -5.49 -12.84 6.80
C GLU A 125 -5.81 -13.72 8.03
N ASN A 126 -4.99 -14.73 8.30
CA ASN A 126 -5.17 -15.62 9.45
C ASN A 126 -4.74 -14.97 10.77
N ASP A 127 -3.91 -13.92 10.73
CA ASP A 127 -3.55 -13.10 11.88
C ASP A 127 -4.32 -11.77 11.81
N ARG A 128 -5.46 -11.75 12.48
CA ARG A 128 -6.44 -10.67 12.34
C ARG A 128 -7.08 -10.30 13.66
N ILE A 129 -7.60 -9.08 13.68
CA ILE A 129 -8.50 -8.60 14.72
C ILE A 129 -9.92 -8.65 14.16
N GLU A 130 -10.81 -9.37 14.82
CA GLU A 130 -12.26 -9.27 14.55
C GLU A 130 -12.74 -7.85 14.86
N PHE A 131 -13.63 -7.31 14.04
CA PHE A 131 -14.03 -5.90 14.07
C PHE A 131 -15.55 -5.76 13.90
N ALA A 132 -16.27 -6.27 14.89
CA ALA A 132 -17.72 -6.34 14.94
C ALA A 132 -18.36 -4.97 15.24
N ASP A 133 -19.67 -4.87 15.00
CA ASP A 133 -20.48 -3.67 15.25
C ASP A 133 -20.21 -3.05 16.63
N GLY A 134 -20.05 -1.73 16.64
CA GLY A 134 -19.78 -0.95 17.85
C GLY A 134 -18.32 -0.92 18.30
N GLN A 135 -17.43 -1.74 17.73
CA GLN A 135 -16.01 -1.72 18.07
C GLN A 135 -15.27 -0.60 17.36
N THR A 136 -14.22 -0.08 18.01
CA THR A 136 -13.37 0.98 17.46
C THR A 136 -11.95 0.49 17.20
N LEU A 137 -11.43 0.76 16.01
CA LEU A 137 -10.03 0.64 15.63
C LEU A 137 -9.40 2.02 15.48
N ARG A 138 -8.20 2.20 16.05
CA ARG A 138 -7.37 3.38 15.88
C ARG A 138 -6.16 3.02 15.03
N VAL A 139 -5.96 3.73 13.93
CA VAL A 139 -4.84 3.50 13.01
C VAL A 139 -3.90 4.69 13.01
N ARG A 140 -2.62 4.45 13.30
CA ARG A 140 -1.57 5.48 13.34
C ARG A 140 -0.22 4.89 12.96
N LEU A 141 0.78 5.73 12.69
CA LEU A 141 2.15 5.20 12.63
C LEU A 141 2.58 4.63 13.98
N ALA A 142 3.20 3.46 13.93
CA ALA A 142 3.70 2.77 15.10
C ALA A 142 4.91 3.50 15.71
N GLU A 143 5.14 3.32 17.01
CA GLU A 143 6.39 3.76 17.64
C GLU A 143 7.58 2.95 17.13
N ARG A 144 7.36 1.64 16.95
CA ARG A 144 8.36 0.70 16.49
C ARG A 144 8.68 0.93 15.01
N LYS A 145 9.98 0.97 14.70
CA LYS A 145 10.49 1.12 13.33
C LYS A 145 11.24 -0.14 12.90
N LEU A 146 11.18 -0.44 11.61
CA LEU A 146 12.09 -1.41 10.99
C LEU A 146 13.42 -0.71 10.75
N ALA A 147 14.53 -1.35 11.14
CA ALA A 147 15.88 -0.88 10.81
C ALA A 147 16.44 -1.77 9.70
N LEU A 148 16.60 -1.22 8.50
CA LEU A 148 17.24 -1.92 7.38
C LEU A 148 18.75 -1.84 7.52
N VAL A 149 19.43 -2.97 7.59
CA VAL A 149 20.89 -3.04 7.52
C VAL A 149 21.29 -3.13 6.05
N VAL A 150 22.05 -2.15 5.57
CA VAL A 150 22.55 -2.12 4.19
C VAL A 150 24.05 -2.35 4.15
N GLU A 151 24.50 -3.12 3.17
CA GLU A 151 25.93 -3.22 2.87
C GLU A 151 26.37 -1.91 2.19
N VAL A 152 27.27 -1.18 2.82
CA VAL A 152 27.89 -0.01 2.19
C VAL A 152 29.11 -0.50 1.42
N ALA A 153 29.01 -0.54 0.09
CA ALA A 153 30.13 -0.86 -0.77
C ALA A 153 31.30 0.09 -0.45
N ARG A 154 32.42 -0.46 0.06
CA ARG A 154 33.63 0.34 0.29
C ARG A 154 34.14 0.79 -1.07
N ALA A 155 34.21 2.10 -1.27
CA ALA A 155 34.91 2.66 -2.42
C ALA A 155 36.36 2.18 -2.36
N THR A 156 36.72 1.22 -3.21
CA THR A 156 38.12 0.87 -3.43
C THR A 156 38.77 2.06 -4.11
N THR A 157 39.50 2.86 -3.34
CA THR A 157 40.47 3.81 -3.87
C THR A 157 41.46 2.99 -4.69
N ARG A 158 41.27 2.91 -6.01
CA ARG A 158 42.32 2.43 -6.90
C ARG A 158 43.44 3.44 -6.82
N ASP A 159 44.50 3.07 -6.10
CA ASP A 159 45.76 3.78 -6.13
C ASP A 159 46.25 3.81 -7.58
N ARG A 160 46.08 4.96 -8.24
CA ARG A 160 46.69 5.25 -9.54
C ARG A 160 48.15 5.59 -9.30
N ARG A 161 48.95 4.60 -8.90
CA ARG A 161 50.40 4.68 -9.00
C ARG A 161 50.96 3.47 -9.76
N SER A 162 51.60 3.83 -10.87
CA SER A 162 52.53 3.08 -11.71
C SER A 162 52.06 1.76 -12.31
N ASN A 163 51.58 1.84 -13.56
CA ASN A 163 52.14 0.97 -14.57
C ASN A 163 52.29 1.72 -15.91
N ARG A 164 53.43 2.42 -16.06
CA ARG A 164 53.98 2.72 -17.39
C ARG A 164 54.76 1.48 -17.82
N SER A 165 54.21 0.69 -18.73
CA SER A 165 54.94 0.22 -19.91
C SER A 165 54.07 -0.63 -20.82
N ALA A 166 54.15 -0.28 -22.11
CA ALA A 166 54.07 -1.12 -23.30
C ALA A 166 52.83 -2.01 -23.52
N GLY A 167 52.12 -1.73 -24.63
CA GLY A 167 51.33 -2.76 -25.31
C GLY A 167 50.08 -2.26 -25.99
N SER A 168 50.25 -1.55 -27.12
CA SER A 168 49.20 -1.36 -28.10
C SER A 168 48.54 -2.69 -28.46
N ARG A 169 47.23 -2.81 -28.22
CA ARG A 169 46.31 -3.56 -29.09
C ARG A 169 44.86 -3.17 -28.85
N ASN A 170 44.30 -2.65 -29.94
CA ASN A 170 42.96 -2.17 -30.16
C ASN A 170 41.90 -3.25 -29.82
N ARG A 171 40.98 -2.96 -28.90
CA ARG A 171 39.69 -3.66 -28.76
C ARG A 171 38.60 -2.65 -28.42
N GLY A 172 37.60 -2.56 -29.29
CA GLY A 172 36.47 -1.64 -29.20
C GLY A 172 35.57 -1.88 -27.98
N PRO A 173 34.64 -0.96 -27.70
CA PRO A 173 33.87 -0.96 -26.46
C PRO A 173 32.85 -2.11 -26.43
N SER A 174 33.02 -3.01 -25.47
CA SER A 174 31.98 -3.95 -25.05
C SER A 174 30.98 -3.17 -24.19
N ALA A 175 29.81 -2.88 -24.75
CA ALA A 175 28.71 -2.22 -24.05
C ALA A 175 28.21 -3.09 -22.88
N THR A 176 28.14 -2.47 -21.71
CA THR A 176 27.46 -2.96 -20.52
C THR A 176 25.98 -3.19 -20.86
N ARG A 177 25.52 -4.43 -20.71
CA ARG A 177 24.12 -4.81 -20.95
C ARG A 177 23.27 -4.35 -19.76
N THR A 178 22.72 -3.15 -19.84
CA THR A 178 21.66 -2.68 -18.94
C THR A 178 20.40 -3.50 -19.21
N LEU A 179 19.96 -4.28 -18.22
CA LEU A 179 18.64 -4.92 -18.24
C LEU A 179 17.57 -3.87 -17.90
N THR A 180 17.19 -3.07 -18.89
CA THR A 180 15.95 -2.29 -18.85
C THR A 180 14.88 -3.12 -19.56
N ARG A 181 13.98 -3.75 -18.80
CA ARG A 181 12.75 -4.33 -19.37
C ARG A 181 11.78 -3.17 -19.62
N PHE A 182 11.75 -2.68 -20.86
CA PHE A 182 10.62 -1.90 -21.35
C PHE A 182 9.46 -2.87 -21.64
N LEU A 183 8.28 -2.51 -21.19
CA LEU A 183 7.02 -3.07 -21.67
C LEU A 183 6.94 -2.79 -23.18
N ASP A 184 6.60 -3.81 -23.95
CA ASP A 184 6.41 -3.72 -25.39
C ASP A 184 5.19 -2.81 -25.69
N PRO A 185 5.36 -1.65 -26.33
CA PRO A 185 4.25 -0.77 -26.69
C PRO A 185 3.36 -1.35 -27.80
N ASP A 186 3.78 -2.44 -28.46
CA ASP A 186 3.06 -3.09 -29.56
C ASP A 186 2.44 -4.44 -29.13
N ALA A 187 2.28 -4.69 -27.83
CA ALA A 187 1.55 -5.86 -27.34
C ALA A 187 0.06 -5.78 -27.75
N GLU A 188 -0.28 -6.50 -28.82
CA GLU A 188 -1.64 -6.72 -29.32
C GLU A 188 -2.63 -7.03 -28.16
N PRO A 189 -3.80 -6.38 -28.11
CA PRO A 189 -4.77 -6.62 -27.06
C PRO A 189 -5.28 -8.07 -27.14
N TRP A 190 -5.30 -8.74 -25.98
CA TRP A 190 -5.89 -10.06 -25.82
C TRP A 190 -7.34 -10.06 -26.32
N HIS A 191 -7.58 -10.70 -27.47
CA HIS A 191 -8.92 -10.92 -27.99
C HIS A 191 -9.59 -12.05 -27.19
N ASN A 192 -10.62 -11.70 -26.43
CA ASN A 192 -11.55 -12.66 -25.84
C ASN A 192 -12.19 -13.50 -26.96
N GLY A 193 -11.91 -14.80 -26.94
CA GLY A 193 -12.56 -15.78 -27.80
C GLY A 193 -14.07 -15.69 -27.67
N ARG A 194 -14.73 -15.48 -28.81
CA ARG A 194 -16.19 -15.55 -28.92
C ARG A 194 -16.66 -16.92 -28.45
N ALA A 195 -17.55 -16.95 -27.48
CA ALA A 195 -18.34 -18.12 -27.15
C ALA A 195 -19.06 -18.60 -28.42
N GLY A 196 -18.81 -19.85 -28.78
CA GLY A 196 -19.42 -20.51 -29.93
C GLY A 196 -20.93 -20.54 -29.81
N GLY A 197 -21.61 -20.19 -30.90
CA GLY A 197 -23.00 -20.55 -31.10
C GLY A 197 -23.17 -22.06 -31.18
N THR A 198 -24.30 -22.55 -30.72
CA THR A 198 -24.79 -23.89 -31.06
C THR A 198 -26.05 -23.72 -31.92
N PRO A 199 -26.18 -24.43 -33.05
CA PRO A 199 -27.38 -24.38 -33.88
C PRO A 199 -28.42 -25.45 -33.48
N ALA A 200 -29.65 -25.21 -33.95
CA ALA A 200 -30.90 -25.97 -33.85
C ALA A 200 -31.70 -25.79 -32.55
#